data_AF-A0A3C2CM13-F1
#
_entry.id   AF-A0A3C2CM13-F1
#
_cell.length_a   1.000
_cell.length_b   1.000
_cell.length_c   1.000
_cell.angle_alpha   90.00
_cell.angle_beta   90.00
_cell.angle_gamma   90.00
#
_symmetry.space_group_name_H-M   'P 1'
#
loop_
_entity.id
_entity.type
_entity.pdbx_description
1 polymer ?
#
loop_
_entity_poly.entity_id
_entity_poly.type
_entity_poly.pdbx_seq_one_letter_code
_entity_poly.pdbx_strand_id
1 'polypeptide(L)'
;IIAHADLPNADDLQKCSEFEGVTIVQDHKGDGTPVLVVPTGEGFRFSYGPNSFATHTLEAQRLGLPYRQLFDPKLSFDVDEPEDLKFIDS
;
A
#
# COMPACT_ATOMS: atom_id res chain seq x y z
N ILE A 1 -2.83 9.99 3.75
CA ILE A 1 -2.98 8.89 2.78
C ILE A 1 -1.88 9.05 1.75
N ILE A 2 -0.90 8.15 1.71
CA ILE A 2 0.02 8.05 0.58
C ILE A 2 -0.55 6.93 -0.30
N ALA A 3 -1.42 7.30 -1.22
CA ALA A 3 -1.76 6.43 -2.33
C ALA A 3 -0.93 6.90 -3.51
N HIS A 4 -0.25 6.00 -4.22
CA HIS A 4 0.17 6.35 -5.57
C HIS A 4 -1.09 6.75 -6.34
N ALA A 5 -1.05 7.95 -6.94
CA ALA A 5 -2.22 8.71 -7.38
C ALA A 5 -2.97 8.10 -8.59
N ASP A 6 -2.60 6.91 -9.04
CA ASP A 6 -3.13 6.25 -10.24
C ASP A 6 -3.88 4.94 -9.94
N LEU A 7 -4.66 4.90 -8.85
CA LEU A 7 -5.66 3.86 -8.67
C LEU A 7 -6.98 4.30 -9.33
N PRO A 8 -7.42 3.69 -10.44
CA PRO A 8 -8.63 4.11 -11.17
C PRO A 8 -9.96 3.84 -10.43
N ASN A 9 -9.92 3.42 -9.16
CA ASN A 9 -11.11 3.11 -8.35
C ASN A 9 -11.00 3.71 -6.94
N ALA A 10 -11.36 4.99 -6.81
CA ALA A 10 -11.35 5.74 -5.55
C ALA A 10 -12.18 5.11 -4.42
N ASP A 11 -13.21 4.31 -4.75
CA ASP A 11 -14.09 3.64 -3.78
C ASP A 11 -13.35 2.59 -2.92
N ASP A 12 -12.36 1.89 -3.47
CA ASP A 12 -11.64 0.83 -2.75
C ASP A 12 -10.58 1.39 -1.79
N LEU A 13 -10.11 2.63 -2.03
CA LEU A 13 -9.15 3.31 -1.15
C LEU A 13 -9.79 3.77 0.17
N GLN A 14 -11.10 4.06 0.17
CA GLN A 14 -11.82 4.47 1.37
C GLN A 14 -11.75 3.39 2.45
N LYS A 15 -11.94 2.11 2.08
CA LYS A 15 -11.79 0.96 3.00
C LYS A 15 -10.43 0.92 3.68
N CYS A 16 -9.37 1.32 2.97
CA CYS A 16 -8.01 1.34 3.51
C CYS A 16 -7.82 2.43 4.57
N SER A 17 -8.62 3.50 4.53
CA SER A 17 -8.59 4.63 5.47
C SER A 17 -9.48 4.47 6.72
N GLU A 18 -10.36 3.47 6.75
CA GLU A 18 -11.27 3.18 7.88
C GLU A 18 -10.58 2.51 9.09
N PHE A 19 -9.28 2.71 9.25
CA PHE A 19 -8.49 2.14 10.34
C PHE A 19 -7.59 3.20 10.96
N GLU A 20 -7.69 3.35 12.28
CA GLU A 20 -6.85 4.24 13.07
C GLU A 20 -5.46 3.60 13.27
N GLY A 21 -4.63 3.66 12.23
CA GLY A 21 -3.30 3.08 12.21
C GLY A 21 -2.78 2.90 10.79
N VAL A 22 -1.87 1.94 10.62
CA VAL A 22 -1.27 1.62 9.32
C VAL A 22 -2.07 0.51 8.62
N THR A 23 -2.54 0.75 7.40
CA THR A 23 -3.09 -0.32 6.53
C THR A 23 -2.05 -0.69 5.50
N ILE A 24 -1.65 -1.96 5.47
CA ILE A 24 -0.68 -2.52 4.53
C ILE A 24 -1.40 -3.52 3.63
N VAL A 25 -1.48 -3.24 2.32
CA VAL A 25 -2.00 -4.20 1.35
C VAL A 25 -0.84 -5.05 0.85
N GLN A 26 -0.96 -6.38 0.98
CA GLN A 26 0.02 -7.31 0.42
C GLN A 26 -0.30 -7.56 -1.05
N ASP A 27 0.72 -7.60 -1.90
CA ASP A 27 0.57 -8.01 -3.30
C ASP A 27 0.24 -9.51 -3.43
N HIS A 28 -0.05 -9.93 -4.66
CA HIS A 28 -0.33 -11.33 -4.98
C HIS A 28 0.92 -12.23 -4.92
N LYS A 29 2.14 -11.68 -5.00
CA LYS A 29 3.40 -12.44 -4.91
C LYS A 29 3.83 -12.67 -3.45
N GLY A 30 3.30 -11.88 -2.53
CA GLY A 30 3.42 -12.08 -1.09
C GLY A 30 4.54 -11.29 -0.42
N ASP A 31 5.30 -10.47 -1.16
CA ASP A 31 6.44 -9.71 -0.61
C ASP A 31 6.36 -8.20 -0.87
N GLY A 32 5.47 -7.74 -1.75
CA GLY A 32 5.26 -6.34 -2.13
C GLY A 32 4.18 -5.61 -1.33
N THR A 33 4.12 -4.28 -1.49
CA THR A 33 3.13 -3.39 -0.83
C THR A 33 2.56 -2.37 -1.82
N PRO A 34 1.59 -2.75 -2.66
CA PRO A 34 1.00 -1.86 -3.66
C PRO A 34 0.23 -0.70 -3.03
N VAL A 35 -0.36 -0.90 -1.84
CA VAL A 35 -1.08 0.15 -1.11
C VAL A 35 -0.63 0.19 0.34
N LEU A 36 -0.28 1.40 0.80
CA LEU A 36 0.12 1.66 2.17
C LEU A 36 -0.56 2.93 2.68
N VAL A 37 -1.43 2.80 3.68
CA VAL A 37 -2.04 3.94 4.36
C VAL A 37 -1.38 4.13 5.71
N VAL A 38 -0.86 5.34 5.96
CA VAL A 38 -0.17 5.70 7.19
C VAL A 38 -0.77 6.99 7.75
N PRO A 39 -0.93 7.11 9.09
CA PRO A 39 -1.23 8.39 9.74
C PRO A 39 -0.12 9.42 9.45
N THR A 40 -0.51 10.67 9.18
CA THR A 40 0.44 11.75 8.89
C THR A 40 1.13 12.24 10.15
N GLY A 41 2.42 12.58 10.06
CA GLY A 41 3.17 13.17 11.19
C GLY A 41 3.88 12.16 12.10
N GLU A 42 3.70 10.85 11.89
CA GLU A 42 4.27 9.80 12.74
C GLU A 42 5.72 9.40 12.39
N GLY A 43 6.35 10.07 11.42
CA GLY A 43 7.75 9.80 11.04
C GLY A 43 7.99 8.43 10.39
N PHE A 44 6.97 7.89 9.73
CA PHE A 44 7.03 6.62 9.00
C PHE A 44 8.02 6.67 7.83
N ARG A 45 8.87 5.65 7.75
CA ARG A 45 9.85 5.47 6.67
C ARG A 45 9.32 4.50 5.62
N PHE A 46 9.17 5.00 4.41
CA PHE A 46 8.71 4.23 3.26
C PHE A 46 9.87 3.45 2.64
N SER A 47 9.64 2.18 2.30
CA SER A 47 10.63 1.30 1.66
C SER A 47 9.92 0.33 0.72
N TYR A 48 9.84 0.72 -0.56
CA TYR A 48 9.24 -0.08 -1.63
C TYR A 48 10.26 -0.99 -2.33
N GLY A 49 9.77 -1.97 -3.08
CA GLY A 49 10.56 -2.99 -3.76
C GLY A 49 10.47 -4.37 -3.09
N PRO A 50 11.39 -5.30 -3.41
CA PRO A 50 11.36 -6.64 -2.84
C PRO A 50 11.32 -6.61 -1.31
N ASN A 51 10.46 -7.45 -0.72
CA ASN A 51 10.27 -7.53 0.74
C ASN A 51 9.74 -6.23 1.40
N SER A 52 9.11 -5.33 0.65
CA SER A 52 8.50 -4.11 1.20
C SER A 52 7.41 -4.42 2.22
N PHE A 53 6.66 -5.51 2.06
CA PHE A 53 5.61 -5.90 3.00
C PHE A 53 6.13 -6.11 4.42
N ALA A 54 7.20 -6.89 4.55
CA ALA A 54 7.85 -7.13 5.83
C ALA A 54 8.47 -5.85 6.38
N THR A 55 9.10 -5.05 5.52
CA THR A 55 9.77 -3.80 5.91
C THR A 55 8.77 -2.78 6.46
N HIS A 56 7.63 -2.59 5.80
CA HIS A 56 6.57 -1.69 6.28
C HIS A 56 5.90 -2.19 7.56
N THR A 57 5.75 -3.51 7.71
CA THR A 57 5.24 -4.12 8.94
C THR A 57 6.16 -3.84 10.13
N LEU A 58 7.48 -4.02 9.94
CA LEU A 58 8.49 -3.72 10.96
C LEU A 58 8.54 -2.22 11.31
N GLU A 59 8.33 -1.36 10.32
CA GLU A 59 8.31 0.09 10.55
C GLU A 59 7.08 0.53 11.37
N ALA A 60 5.90 -0.04 11.09
CA ALA A 60 4.71 0.21 11.91
C ALA A 60 4.94 -0.24 13.37
N GLN A 61 5.56 -1.41 13.56
CA GLN A 61 5.94 -1.90 14.88
C GLN A 61 6.97 -1.00 15.57
N ARG A 62 7.99 -0.51 14.85
CA ARG A 62 9.02 0.40 15.38
C ARG A 62 8.41 1.69 15.92
N LEU A 63 7.35 2.18 15.28
CA LEU A 63 6.62 3.37 15.68
C LEU A 63 5.54 3.09 16.74
N GLY A 64 5.30 1.83 17.10
CA GLY A 64 4.23 1.46 18.02
C GLY A 64 2.82 1.72 17.46
N LEU A 65 2.69 1.87 16.14
CA LEU A 65 1.41 2.11 15.49
C LEU A 65 0.64 0.79 15.37
N PRO A 66 -0.66 0.76 15.70
CA PRO A 66 -1.53 -0.32 15.28
C PRO A 66 -1.43 -0.48 13.76
N TYR A 67 -1.31 -1.72 13.29
CA TYR A 67 -1.32 -2.00 11.86
C TYR A 67 -2.22 -3.19 11.53
N ARG A 68 -2.77 -3.18 10.32
CA ARG A 68 -3.52 -4.30 9.77
C ARG A 68 -3.02 -4.63 8.37
N GLN A 69 -3.10 -5.91 8.05
CA GLN A 69 -2.98 -6.39 6.68
C GLN A 69 -4.36 -6.42 6.03
N LEU A 70 -4.45 -5.93 4.80
CA LEU A 70 -5.64 -6.06 3.98
C LEU A 70 -5.29 -6.83 2.72
N PHE A 71 -6.05 -7.88 2.43
CA PHE A 71 -5.96 -8.59 1.17
C PHE A 71 -7.18 -8.20 0.34
N ASP A 72 -6.95 -7.48 -0.76
CA ASP A 72 -8.00 -7.12 -1.71
C ASP A 72 -7.50 -7.45 -3.11
N PRO A 73 -8.10 -8.42 -3.82
CA PRO A 73 -7.65 -8.84 -5.14
C PRO A 73 -7.49 -7.71 -6.16
N LYS A 74 -8.25 -6.60 -6.02
CA LYS A 74 -8.14 -5.43 -6.90
C LYS A 74 -6.98 -4.52 -6.53
N LEU A 75 -6.66 -4.41 -5.24
CA LEU A 75 -5.56 -3.58 -4.72
C LEU A 75 -4.24 -4.37 -4.61
N SER A 76 -4.29 -5.69 -4.64
CA SER A 76 -3.14 -6.61 -4.67
C SER A 76 -2.55 -6.79 -6.07
N PHE A 77 -3.20 -6.20 -7.09
CA PHE A 77 -2.68 -6.14 -8.45
C PHE A 77 -1.82 -4.89 -8.59
N ASP A 78 -0.57 -5.10 -8.95
CA ASP A 78 0.50 -4.11 -8.92
C ASP A 78 0.41 -3.19 -10.15
N VAL A 79 0.64 -1.90 -9.96
CA VAL A 79 0.82 -0.91 -11.06
C VAL A 79 2.24 -0.37 -10.94
N ASP A 80 3.24 -1.24 -10.88
CA ASP A 80 4.62 -0.89 -10.54
C ASP A 80 5.64 -1.10 -11.67
N GLU A 81 5.22 -1.38 -12.91
CA GLU A 81 6.13 -1.24 -14.06
C GLU A 81 5.84 0.05 -14.86
N PRO A 82 6.86 0.91 -15.14
CA PRO A 82 6.70 2.06 -16.05
C PRO A 82 6.27 1.68 -17.47
N GLU A 83 6.17 0.38 -17.76
CA GLU A 83 5.65 -0.20 -19.01
C GLU A 83 4.12 -0.35 -19.01
N ASP A 84 3.44 -0.31 -17.86
CA ASP A 84 1.98 -0.39 -17.75
C ASP A 84 1.25 0.91 -18.13
N LEU A 85 1.97 2.04 -18.20
CA LEU A 85 1.47 3.30 -18.75
C LEU A 85 1.21 3.26 -20.27
N LYS A 86 1.55 2.16 -20.96
CA LYS A 86 1.32 2.00 -22.40
C LYS A 86 -0.05 1.43 -22.78
N PHE A 87 -0.89 1.05 -21.81
CA PHE A 87 -2.22 0.48 -22.08
C PHE A 87 -3.39 1.41 -21.74
N ILE A 88 -3.14 2.69 -21.47
CA ILE A 88 -4.18 3.72 -21.43
C ILE A 88 -4.18 4.48 -22.76
N ASP A 89 -4.36 3.76 -23.87
CA ASP A 89 -4.98 4.26 -25.10
C ASP A 89 -5.18 3.08 -26.08
N SER A 90 -6.39 2.51 -26.10
CA SER A 90 -7.03 1.88 -27.27
C SER A 90 -8.50 1.60 -26.99
#